data_AF-A0A1A8XNQ0-F1
#
_entry.id   AF-A0A1A8XNQ0-F1
#
_cell.length_a   1.000
_cell.length_b   1.000
_cell.length_c   1.000
_cell.angle_alpha   90.00
_cell.angle_beta   90.00
_cell.angle_gamma   90.00
#
_symmetry.space_group_name_H-M   'P 1'
#
loop_
_entity.id
_entity.type
_entity.pdbx_description
1 polymer ?
#
loop_
_entity_poly.entity_id
_entity_poly.type
_entity_poly.pdbx_seq_one_letter_code
_entity_poly.pdbx_strand_id
1 'polypeptide(L)' 'MAWDLLFSSDYGLFSVFVIVFIIGMAIWFPYFYNKKMREDEGQASK' A
#
# COMPACT_ATOMS: atom_id res chain seq x y z
N MET A 1 -13.62 24.72 -3.13
CA MET A 1 -13.11 24.04 -1.92
C MET A 1 -11.69 23.53 -2.23
N ALA A 2 -10.76 23.41 -1.27
CA ALA A 2 -9.40 22.90 -1.57
C ALA A 2 -9.41 21.46 -2.14
N TRP A 3 -10.50 20.72 -1.87
CA TRP A 3 -10.79 19.41 -2.44
C TRP A 3 -10.99 19.43 -3.97
N ASP A 4 -11.63 20.45 -4.53
CA ASP A 4 -11.81 20.57 -5.99
C ASP A 4 -10.50 20.81 -6.73
N LEU A 5 -9.55 21.53 -6.11
CA LEU A 5 -8.21 21.76 -6.67
C LEU A 5 -7.35 20.50 -6.68
N LEU A 6 -7.49 19.65 -5.66
CA LEU A 6 -6.78 18.37 -5.57
C LEU A 6 -7.32 17.32 -6.56
N PHE A 7 -8.62 17.34 -6.85
CA PHE A 7 -9.22 16.39 -7.80
C PHE A 7 -9.35 16.92 -9.23
N SER A 8 -9.38 18.24 -9.45
CA SER A 8 -9.48 18.84 -10.81
C SER A 8 -8.14 19.20 -11.45
N SER A 9 -7.06 19.33 -10.68
CA SER A 9 -5.72 19.60 -11.22
C SER A 9 -4.99 18.28 -11.47
N ASP A 10 -4.43 18.10 -12.66
CA ASP A 10 -3.70 16.89 -13.08
C ASP A 10 -2.63 16.47 -12.07
N TYR A 11 -2.00 17.45 -11.42
CA TYR A 11 -0.99 17.24 -10.38
C TYR A 11 -1.55 16.66 -9.07
N GLY A 12 -2.78 17.04 -8.69
CA GLY A 12 -3.42 16.55 -7.48
C GLY A 12 -3.89 15.11 -7.62
N LEU A 13 -4.45 14.76 -8.78
CA LEU A 13 -4.89 13.40 -9.08
C LEU A 13 -3.71 12.43 -9.16
N PHE A 14 -2.59 12.85 -9.76
CA PHE A 14 -1.36 12.06 -9.80
C PHE A 14 -0.78 11.81 -8.39
N SER A 15 -0.77 12.84 -7.54
CA SER A 15 -0.32 12.72 -6.15
C SER A 15 -1.20 11.73 -5.35
N VAL A 16 -2.52 11.84 -5.45
CA VAL A 16 -3.47 10.92 -4.80
C VAL A 16 -3.28 9.49 -5.30
N PHE A 17 -3.08 9.31 -6.61
CA PHE A 17 -2.80 7.99 -7.20
C PHE A 17 -1.55 7.35 -6.61
N VAL A 18 -0.45 8.12 -6.50
CA VAL A 18 0.81 7.62 -5.92
C VAL A 18 0.62 7.26 -4.44
N ILE A 19 -0.10 8.08 -3.67
CA ILE A 19 -0.40 7.81 -2.27
C ILE A 19 -1.16 6.49 -2.12
N VAL A 20 -2.22 6.30 -2.92
CA VAL A 20 -3.00 5.04 -2.91
C VAL A 20 -2.13 3.86 -3.34
N PHE A 21 -1.26 4.04 -4.34
CA PHE A 21 -0.36 2.99 -4.81
C PHE A 21 0.64 2.57 -3.73
N ILE A 22 1.26 3.52 -3.03
CA ILE A 22 2.21 3.25 -1.93
C ILE A 22 1.48 2.56 -0.77
N ILE A 23 0.29 3.02 -0.40
CA ILE A 23 -0.51 2.38 0.66
C ILE A 23 -0.90 0.95 0.26
N GLY A 24 -1.32 0.75 -0.99
CA GLY A 24 -1.62 -0.57 -1.53
C GLY A 24 -0.42 -1.50 -1.44
N MET A 25 0.77 -1.03 -1.85
CA MET A 25 2.02 -1.78 -1.73
C MET A 25 2.41 -2.06 -0.28
N ALA A 26 2.25 -1.08 0.62
CA ALA A 26 2.57 -1.20 2.03
C ALA A 26 1.71 -2.24 2.76
N ILE A 27 0.48 -2.49 2.29
CA ILE A 27 -0.41 -3.52 2.83
C ILE A 27 -0.21 -4.85 2.09
N TRP A 28 -0.01 -4.82 0.77
CA TRP A 28 0.14 -6.01 -0.05
C TRP A 28 1.45 -6.76 0.24
N PHE A 29 2.55 -6.06 0.50
CA PHE A 29 3.83 -6.66 0.90
C PHE A 29 3.67 -7.54 2.15
N PRO A 30 3.28 -7.02 3.33
CA PRO A 30 3.13 -7.85 4.51
C PRO A 30 2.02 -8.88 4.37
N TYR A 31 0.97 -8.66 3.56
CA TYR A 31 -0.04 -9.69 3.29
C TYR A 31 0.55 -10.89 2.53
N PHE A 32 1.31 -10.62 1.46
CA PHE A 32 1.97 -11.65 0.65
C PHE A 32 3.12 -12.32 1.41
N TYR A 33 3.91 -11.54 2.14
CA TYR A 33 5.01 -12.04 2.95
C TYR A 33 4.53 -12.76 4.20
N ASN A 34 3.52 -12.31 4.95
CA ASN A 34 2.97 -13.06 6.08
C ASN A 34 2.43 -14.42 5.65
N LYS A 35 1.88 -14.54 4.43
CA LYS A 35 1.47 -15.85 3.90
C LYS A 35 2.66 -16.82 3.79
N LYS A 36 3.87 -16.32 3.52
CA LYS A 36 5.11 -17.10 3.42
C LYS A 36 5.82 -17.24 4.77
N MET A 37 5.91 -16.18 5.55
CA MET A 37 6.52 -16.19 6.87
C MET A 37 5.75 -17.05 7.85
N ARG A 38 4.42 -17.18 7.74
CA ARG A 38 3.66 -18.12 8.59
C ARG A 38 3.98 -19.60 8.30
N GLU A 39 4.54 -19.91 7.12
CA GLU A 39 5.08 -21.25 6.81
C GLU A 39 6.50 -21.43 7.43
N ASP A 40 7.27 -20.34 7.54
CA ASP A 40 8.63 -20.34 8.12
C ASP A 40 8.63 -20.21 9.66
N GLU A 41 7.68 -19.47 10.25
CA GLU A 41 7.51 -19.30 11.71
C GLU A 41 7.13 -20.62 12.41
N GLY A 42 6.44 -21.52 11.69
CA GLY A 42 6.20 -22.89 12.14
C GLY A 42 7.47 -23.77 12.18
N GLN A 43 8.53 -23.37 11.46
CA GLN A 43 9.83 -24.05 11.43
C GLN A 43 10.88 -23.35 12.32
N ALA A 44 10.81 -22.03 12.47
CA ALA A 44 11.72 -21.24 13.29
C ALA A 44 11.48 -21.41 14.81
N SER A 45 10.35 -21.99 15.22
CA SER A 45 10.06 -22.37 16.62
C SER A 45 10.33 -23.85 16.93
N LYS A 46 11.01 -24.61 16.06
CA LYS A 46 11.35 -26.01 16.31
C LYS A 46 12.84 -26.23 16.55
#